data_AF-Q2PBF4-F1
#
_entry.id   AF-Q2PBF4-F1
#
_cell.length_a   1.000
_cell.length_b   1.000
_cell.length_c   1.000
_cell.angle_alpha   90.00
_cell.angle_beta   90.00
_cell.angle_gamma   90.00
#
_symmetry.space_group_name_H-M   'P 1'
#
loop_
_entity.id
_entity.type
_entity.pdbx_description
1 polymer ?
#
loop_
_entity_poly.entity_id
_entity_poly.type
_entity_poly.pdbx_seq_one_letter_code
_entity_poly.pdbx_strand_id
1 'polypeptide(L)' 'MADLDDIKDGKDFGVDVPQKNSLFELKGCGALDWGMQSRLSRIFNPKTNRTVMV' A
#
# COMPACT_ATOMS: atom_id res chain seq x y z
N MET A 1 17.59 19.58 -37.52
CA MET A 1 16.71 20.12 -36.47
C MET A 1 16.92 19.22 -35.26
N ALA A 2 17.38 19.78 -34.14
CA ALA A 2 17.72 19.02 -32.95
C ALA A 2 16.48 18.37 -32.32
N ASP A 3 16.65 17.15 -31.83
CA ASP A 3 15.92 16.56 -30.69
C ASP A 3 14.39 16.49 -30.76
N LEU A 4 13.87 15.73 -31.72
CA LEU A 4 12.46 15.31 -31.70
C LEU A 4 12.20 14.01 -30.91
N ASP A 5 13.25 13.32 -30.44
CA ASP A 5 13.12 11.97 -29.86
C ASP A 5 13.19 11.90 -28.33
N ASP A 6 13.44 13.02 -27.61
CA ASP A 6 13.70 12.97 -26.16
C ASP A 6 12.80 13.88 -25.30
N ILE A 7 11.70 14.39 -25.85
CA ILE A 7 10.68 15.07 -25.03
C ILE A 7 9.71 14.00 -24.48
N LYS A 8 10.22 13.12 -23.62
CA LYS A 8 9.42 12.20 -22.81
C LYS A 8 9.66 12.33 -21.30
N ASP A 9 10.38 13.35 -20.85
CA ASP A 9 10.70 13.53 -19.43
C ASP A 9 9.66 14.39 -18.67
N GLY A 10 8.38 14.03 -18.82
CA GLY A 10 7.32 14.48 -17.92
C GLY A 10 7.13 13.44 -16.80
N LYS A 11 6.96 13.87 -15.54
CA LYS A 11 6.55 12.95 -14.47
C LYS A 11 5.17 12.36 -14.80
N ASP A 12 5.03 11.05 -14.74
CA ASP A 12 3.73 10.38 -14.78
C ASP A 12 3.08 10.45 -13.40
N PHE A 13 1.98 11.20 -13.31
CA PHE A 13 1.22 11.40 -12.07
C PHE A 13 0.03 10.44 -11.96
N GLY A 14 -0.19 9.56 -12.94
CA GLY A 14 -1.30 8.61 -12.92
C GLY A 14 -2.69 9.26 -12.90
N VAL A 15 -2.88 10.38 -13.61
CA VAL A 15 -4.12 11.18 -13.61
C VAL A 15 -5.36 10.37 -14.01
N ASP A 16 -5.18 9.34 -14.84
CA ASP A 16 -6.25 8.43 -15.28
C ASP A 16 -6.52 7.29 -14.28
N VAL A 17 -5.68 7.13 -13.26
CA VAL A 17 -5.78 6.04 -12.28
C VAL A 17 -6.15 6.61 -10.90
N PRO A 18 -7.39 6.39 -10.43
CA PRO A 18 -7.78 6.89 -9.11
C PRO A 18 -7.02 6.15 -8.00
N GLN A 19 -6.57 6.91 -6.99
CA GLN A 19 -5.99 6.33 -5.78
C GLN A 19 -7.05 5.46 -5.07
N LYS A 20 -6.64 4.25 -4.67
CA LYS A 20 -7.46 3.35 -3.85
C LYS A 20 -6.75 3.07 -2.53
N ASN A 21 -7.52 2.99 -1.46
CA ASN A 21 -7.01 2.60 -0.14
C ASN A 21 -7.01 1.06 -0.04
N SER A 22 -5.93 0.51 0.53
CA SER A 22 -5.87 -0.90 0.93
C SER A 22 -6.56 -1.11 2.28
N LEU A 23 -7.43 -2.10 2.36
CA LEU A 23 -8.10 -2.47 3.61
C LEU A 23 -7.15 -3.21 4.56
N PHE A 24 -7.34 -3.01 5.85
CA PHE A 24 -6.72 -3.84 6.88
C PHE A 24 -7.69 -4.96 7.29
N GLU A 25 -7.40 -6.19 6.85
CA GLU A 25 -8.35 -7.32 6.91
C GLU A 25 -8.37 -8.08 8.24
N LEU A 26 -7.43 -7.77 9.16
CA LEU A 26 -7.41 -8.42 10.46
C LEU A 26 -8.72 -8.11 11.21
N LYS A 27 -9.42 -9.17 11.61
CA LYS A 27 -10.76 -9.10 12.20
C LYS A 27 -10.82 -8.07 13.33
N GLY A 28 -11.77 -7.14 13.23
CA GLY A 28 -12.03 -6.11 14.25
C GLY A 28 -10.99 -5.00 14.33
N CYS A 29 -9.99 -4.97 13.44
CA CYS A 29 -8.86 -4.04 13.51
C CYS A 29 -8.85 -2.98 12.40
N GLY A 30 -9.90 -2.90 11.58
CA GLY A 30 -9.98 -2.01 10.40
C GLY A 30 -10.08 -0.51 10.70
N ALA A 31 -10.38 -0.13 11.94
CA ALA A 31 -10.54 1.27 12.37
C ALA A 31 -9.46 1.72 13.38
N LEU A 32 -8.36 0.98 13.46
CA LEU A 32 -7.23 1.30 14.34
C LEU A 32 -6.25 2.25 13.63
N ASP A 33 -5.53 3.07 14.40
CA ASP A 33 -4.44 3.89 13.86
C ASP A 33 -3.35 3.02 13.20
N TRP A 34 -2.65 3.59 12.23
CA TRP A 34 -1.60 2.92 11.48
C TRP A 34 -0.55 2.27 12.39
N GLY A 35 -0.14 2.96 13.48
CA GLY A 35 0.84 2.45 14.41
C GLY A 35 0.37 1.16 15.11
N MET A 36 -0.93 0.99 15.32
CA MET A 36 -1.50 -0.21 15.91
C MET A 36 -1.64 -1.33 14.87
N GLN A 37 -2.11 -1.01 13.66
CA GLN A 37 -2.17 -1.97 12.54
C GLN A 37 -0.79 -2.53 12.18
N SER A 38 0.25 -1.68 12.19
CA SER A 38 1.65 -2.05 11.94
C SER A 38 2.19 -3.03 12.99
N ARG A 39 1.88 -2.80 14.27
CA ARG A 39 2.25 -3.73 15.36
C ARG A 39 1.53 -5.07 15.24
N LEU A 40 0.23 -5.05 14.95
CA LEU A 40 -0.58 -6.26 14.78
C LEU A 40 -0.11 -7.10 13.58
N SER A 41 0.32 -6.46 12.49
CA SER A 41 0.87 -7.12 11.29
C SER A 41 2.18 -7.88 11.55
N ARG A 42 2.89 -7.59 12.65
CA ARG A 42 4.08 -8.35 13.07
C ARG A 42 3.72 -9.62 13.86
N ILE A 43 2.55 -9.61 14.51
CA ILE A 43 2.04 -10.75 15.26
C ILE A 43 1.30 -11.68 14.29
N PHE A 44 0.32 -11.15 13.57
CA PHE A 44 -0.50 -11.90 12.62
C PHE A 44 0.04 -11.69 11.21
N ASN A 45 0.41 -12.79 10.54
CA ASN A 45 0.89 -12.74 9.17
C ASN A 45 -0.20 -12.13 8.25
N PRO A 46 0.05 -11.01 7.55
CA PRO A 46 -0.97 -10.33 6.75
C PRO A 46 -1.57 -11.18 5.61
N LYS A 47 -0.88 -12.24 5.16
CA LYS A 47 -1.38 -13.15 4.13
C LYS A 47 -2.32 -14.22 4.67
N THR A 48 -2.13 -14.63 5.93
CA THR A 48 -2.89 -15.76 6.53
C THR A 48 -3.78 -15.32 7.69
N ASN A 49 -3.62 -14.10 8.20
CA ASN A 49 -4.26 -13.56 9.39
C ASN A 49 -4.08 -14.44 10.64
N ARG A 50 -2.99 -15.21 10.71
CA ARG A 50 -2.67 -16.16 11.80
C ARG A 50 -1.28 -15.91 12.36
N THR A 51 -1.06 -16.43 13.56
CA THR A 51 0.22 -16.37 14.27
C THR A 51 0.55 -17.71 14.92
N VAL A 52 1.83 -17.98 15.13
CA VAL A 52 2.34 -19.04 16.01
C VAL A 52 3.29 -18.36 16.98
N MET A 53 3.01 -18.47 18.28
CA MET A 53 3.75 -17.81 19.35
C MET A 53 4.29 -18.89 20.29
N VAL A 54 5.55 -18.77 20.68
CA VAL A 54 6.29 -19.74 21.51
C VAL A 54 6.56 -19.12 22.88
#